data_AF-A0A352D4H7-F1
#
_entry.id   AF-A0A352D4H7-F1
#
_cell.length_a   1.000
_cell.length_b   1.000
_cell.length_c   1.000
_cell.angle_alpha   90.00
_cell.angle_beta   90.00
_cell.angle_gamma   90.00
#
_symmetry.space_group_name_H-M   'P 1'
#
loop_
_entity.id
_entity.type
_entity.pdbx_description
1 polymer ?
#
loop_
_entity_poly.entity_id
_entity_poly.type
_entity_poly.pdbx_seq_one_letter_code
_entity_poly.pdbx_strand_id
1 'polypeptide(L)'
;MVISGGIKLKNLFNFVSFFSININASCFRIIEIAEWCKRVNLKSNLGNDISIGKVHELLQNVFYLGLMKYKGEIHEATHEPLISKKLFDRVQEIMREKGKPQKVKKHNFDFLGLMKCPCSAAITAEKKIKPSGKEYIYYRCTKKKGPCQEKHFLRGEELYPQIKSFLQKVSLSSYDTEMVLAKLEKEESRAKEQAKTTAQDLKTEFAVNEQKLEKLLDVYLAETITAEEYTSRKEKLVKQKVGLKEQIEDFEQKGLSWLEPAREFVLSLNQAAKLLESENKTEMTTFLKNIGSNCILQNRQLIFSPRKPYDLAAERSEAASKSLRFSKMWT
;
A
#
# COMPACT_ATOMS: atom_id res chain seq x y z
N MET A 1 15.54 56.40 -1.11
CA MET A 1 15.46 55.21 -1.99
C MET A 1 15.57 53.97 -1.11
N VAL A 2 14.44 53.30 -0.88
CA VAL A 2 14.28 52.14 0.01
C VAL A 2 14.33 50.90 -0.86
N ILE A 3 15.18 49.93 -0.54
CA ILE A 3 15.22 48.65 -1.25
C ILE A 3 14.34 47.64 -0.54
N SER A 4 13.66 46.81 -1.35
CA SER A 4 13.00 45.57 -0.95
C SER A 4 13.95 44.70 -0.12
N GLY A 5 13.88 44.81 1.20
CA GLY A 5 14.81 44.16 2.13
C GLY A 5 15.09 44.93 3.42
N GLY A 6 14.66 46.18 3.56
CA GLY A 6 14.71 46.88 4.85
C GLY A 6 16.11 47.43 5.24
N ILE A 7 16.97 47.69 4.25
CA ILE A 7 18.31 48.30 4.43
C ILE A 7 18.44 49.54 3.50
N LYS A 8 19.09 50.61 3.99
CA LYS A 8 19.40 51.82 3.21
C LYS A 8 20.43 51.52 2.12
N LEU A 9 20.29 52.08 0.91
CA LEU A 9 21.21 51.85 -0.23
C LEU A 9 22.70 52.01 0.11
N LYS A 10 23.07 53.02 0.91
CA LYS A 10 24.46 53.26 1.32
C LYS A 10 25.05 52.10 2.14
N ASN A 11 24.22 51.40 2.90
CA ASN A 11 24.64 50.22 3.69
C ASN A 11 24.72 48.96 2.82
N LEU A 12 24.01 48.93 1.69
CA LEU A 12 24.00 47.82 0.75
C LEU A 12 25.32 47.71 -0.02
N PHE A 13 25.93 48.84 -0.39
CA PHE A 13 27.23 48.86 -1.06
C PHE A 13 28.36 48.29 -0.17
N ASN A 14 28.34 48.64 1.12
CA ASN A 14 29.26 48.06 2.12
C ASN A 14 29.01 46.56 2.36
N PHE A 15 27.74 46.12 2.32
CA PHE A 15 27.37 44.72 2.45
C PHE A 15 27.78 43.87 1.22
N VAL A 16 27.66 44.44 0.02
CA VAL A 16 28.03 43.82 -1.26
C VAL A 16 29.55 43.76 -1.43
N SER A 17 30.28 44.80 -1.02
CA SER A 17 31.75 44.81 -1.02
C SER A 17 32.33 43.68 -0.14
N PHE A 18 31.69 43.39 0.99
CA PHE A 18 32.05 42.25 1.84
C PHE A 18 31.83 40.89 1.16
N PHE A 19 30.74 40.76 0.38
CA PHE A 19 30.41 39.56 -0.40
C PHE A 19 31.53 39.17 -1.37
N SER A 20 32.13 40.17 -2.03
CA SER A 20 33.21 39.97 -3.00
C SER A 20 34.57 39.67 -2.35
N ILE A 21 34.85 40.24 -1.17
CA ILE A 21 36.17 40.13 -0.52
C ILE A 21 36.30 38.86 0.33
N ASN A 22 35.29 38.48 1.10
CA ASN A 22 35.46 37.44 2.12
C ASN A 22 34.99 36.03 1.70
N ILE A 23 34.08 35.89 0.74
CA ILE A 23 33.51 34.59 0.35
C ILE A 23 34.51 33.74 -0.46
N ASN A 24 35.56 34.36 -1.01
CA ASN A 24 36.66 33.64 -1.64
C ASN A 24 37.66 33.03 -0.66
N ALA A 25 37.70 33.47 0.61
CA ALA A 25 38.79 33.13 1.52
C ALA A 25 38.42 32.19 2.70
N SER A 26 37.16 32.05 3.10
CA SER A 26 36.79 31.10 4.17
C SER A 26 35.28 30.84 4.32
N CYS A 27 34.96 29.67 4.90
CA CYS A 27 33.61 29.13 5.07
C CYS A 27 32.90 29.69 6.32
N PHE A 28 32.42 30.94 6.28
CA PHE A 28 31.81 31.62 7.44
C PHE A 28 30.48 31.02 7.92
N ARG A 29 30.24 31.00 9.24
CA ARG A 29 28.93 30.71 9.84
C ARG A 29 28.03 31.96 9.77
N ILE A 30 26.72 31.80 9.62
CA ILE A 30 25.76 32.92 9.55
C ILE A 30 25.85 33.82 10.80
N ILE A 31 26.17 33.22 11.96
CA ILE A 31 26.41 33.94 13.22
C ILE A 31 27.58 34.92 13.09
N GLU A 32 28.70 34.50 12.48
CA GLU A 32 29.90 35.33 12.29
C GLU A 32 29.64 36.50 11.34
N ILE A 33 28.75 36.30 10.36
CA ILE A 33 28.30 37.37 9.45
C ILE A 33 27.46 38.40 10.22
N ALA A 34 26.55 37.95 11.10
CA ALA A 34 25.77 38.86 11.94
C ALA A 34 26.65 39.66 12.92
N GLU A 35 27.63 39.02 13.55
CA GLU A 35 28.63 39.68 14.41
C GLU A 35 29.47 40.69 13.64
N TRP A 36 29.87 40.34 12.41
CA TRP A 36 30.57 41.28 11.54
C TRP A 36 29.70 42.50 11.20
N CYS A 37 28.44 42.30 10.82
CA CYS A 37 27.50 43.40 10.56
C CYS A 37 27.40 44.34 11.77
N LYS A 38 27.41 43.80 13.00
CA LYS A 38 27.42 44.60 14.22
C LYS A 38 28.72 45.41 14.38
N ARG A 39 29.88 44.81 14.12
CA ARG A 39 31.19 45.50 14.21
C ARG A 39 31.32 46.67 13.24
N VAL A 40 30.83 46.50 12.01
CA VAL A 40 30.88 47.57 10.99
C VAL A 40 29.71 48.57 11.09
N ASN A 41 28.94 48.50 12.19
CA ASN A 41 27.78 49.35 12.44
C ASN A 41 26.71 49.32 11.32
N LEU A 42 26.56 48.16 10.66
CA LEU A 42 25.48 47.93 9.70
C LEU A 42 24.17 47.70 10.47
N LYS A 43 23.28 48.67 10.36
CA LYS A 43 21.96 48.66 11.01
C LYS A 43 20.84 48.47 9.99
N SER A 44 19.73 47.91 10.46
CA SER A 44 18.45 47.88 9.74
C SER A 44 17.91 49.31 9.54
N ASN A 45 16.87 49.44 8.70
CA ASN A 45 16.19 50.73 8.49
C ASN A 45 15.63 51.36 9.78
N LEU A 46 15.36 50.54 10.79
CA LEU A 46 14.85 50.97 12.10
C LEU A 46 15.97 51.27 13.12
N GLY A 47 17.24 51.22 12.70
CA GLY A 47 18.39 51.47 13.56
C GLY A 47 18.82 50.28 14.43
N ASN A 48 18.12 49.14 14.34
CA ASN A 48 18.43 47.92 15.09
C ASN A 48 19.54 47.09 14.44
N ASP A 49 20.24 46.30 15.24
CA ASP A 49 21.19 45.27 14.78
C ASP A 49 20.51 44.28 13.82
N ILE A 50 21.26 43.80 12.82
CA ILE A 50 20.75 42.81 11.85
C ILE A 50 20.68 41.44 12.54
N SER A 51 19.48 40.86 12.62
CA SER A 51 19.28 39.54 13.21
C SER A 51 19.83 38.43 12.31
N ILE A 52 20.14 37.27 12.89
CA ILE A 52 20.62 36.07 12.17
C ILE A 52 19.63 35.67 11.06
N GLY A 53 18.33 35.70 11.34
CA GLY A 53 17.29 35.42 10.35
C GLY A 53 17.29 36.43 9.20
N LYS A 54 17.54 37.71 9.49
CA LYS A 54 17.64 38.75 8.47
C LYS A 54 18.89 38.58 7.61
N VAL A 55 20.02 38.20 8.20
CA VAL A 55 21.23 37.83 7.43
C VAL A 55 20.90 36.70 6.47
N HIS A 56 20.24 35.63 6.94
CA HIS A 56 19.84 34.51 6.08
C HIS A 56 18.94 34.95 4.91
N GLU A 57 17.94 35.81 5.16
CA GLU A 57 17.07 36.37 4.13
C GLU A 57 17.86 37.19 3.10
N LEU A 58 18.80 38.03 3.55
CA LEU A 58 19.65 38.81 2.67
C LEU A 58 20.53 37.90 1.80
N LEU A 59 21.16 36.87 2.36
CA LEU A 59 22.01 35.96 1.59
C LEU A 59 21.24 35.23 0.46
N GLN A 60 19.92 35.06 0.59
CA GLN A 60 19.07 34.36 -0.38
C GLN A 60 18.32 35.30 -1.34
N ASN A 61 18.46 36.61 -1.20
CA ASN A 61 17.66 37.55 -1.96
C ASN A 61 18.16 37.69 -3.41
N VAL A 62 17.32 37.31 -4.37
CA VAL A 62 17.61 37.43 -5.82
C VAL A 62 17.74 38.87 -6.31
N PHE A 63 17.34 39.86 -5.50
CA PHE A 63 17.50 41.28 -5.78
C PHE A 63 18.94 41.67 -6.14
N TYR A 64 19.93 41.01 -5.53
CA TYR A 64 21.34 41.29 -5.82
C TYR A 64 21.79 40.88 -7.22
N LEU A 65 21.00 40.06 -7.93
CA LEU A 65 21.25 39.63 -9.31
C LEU A 65 20.59 40.53 -10.36
N GLY A 66 19.94 41.63 -9.97
CA GLY A 66 19.11 42.41 -10.90
C GLY A 66 17.75 41.73 -11.17
N LEU A 67 17.31 40.82 -10.31
CA LEU A 67 16.04 40.09 -10.43
C LEU A 67 15.11 40.49 -9.28
N MET A 68 13.79 40.44 -9.48
CA MET A 68 12.82 40.73 -8.43
C MET A 68 11.78 39.62 -8.30
N LYS A 69 11.42 39.28 -7.07
CA LYS A 69 10.37 38.29 -6.79
C LYS A 69 9.03 38.99 -6.57
N TYR A 70 8.04 38.68 -7.39
CA TYR A 70 6.68 39.20 -7.27
C TYR A 70 5.66 38.06 -7.36
N LYS A 71 4.74 37.97 -6.38
CA LYS A 71 3.73 36.90 -6.28
C LYS A 71 4.27 35.46 -6.40
N GLY A 72 5.53 35.23 -6.04
CA GLY A 72 6.17 33.91 -6.12
C GLY A 72 7.01 33.68 -7.38
N GLU A 73 6.85 34.51 -8.41
CA GLU A 73 7.59 34.46 -9.68
C GLU A 73 8.77 35.43 -9.68
N ILE A 74 9.77 35.15 -10.52
CA ILE A 74 10.99 35.95 -10.65
C ILE A 74 10.93 36.71 -11.98
N HIS A 75 11.09 38.02 -11.93
CA HIS A 75 11.12 38.91 -13.09
C HIS A 75 12.45 39.68 -13.16
N GLU A 76 12.82 40.15 -14.35
CA GLU A 76 13.95 41.04 -14.54
C GLU A 76 13.65 42.41 -13.93
N ALA A 77 14.58 42.94 -13.13
CA ALA A 77 14.47 44.25 -12.52
C ALA A 77 15.28 45.28 -13.30
N THR A 78 14.90 46.56 -13.20
CA THR A 78 15.55 47.66 -13.94
C THR A 78 16.91 48.07 -13.36
N HIS A 79 17.27 47.61 -12.17
CA HIS A 79 18.53 47.99 -11.51
C HIS A 79 19.70 47.08 -11.89
N GLU A 80 20.90 47.66 -11.87
CA GLU A 80 22.14 46.92 -12.17
C GLU A 80 22.41 45.82 -11.13
N PRO A 81 22.80 44.60 -11.55
CA PRO A 81 23.20 43.53 -10.64
C PRO A 81 24.35 43.95 -9.72
N LEU A 82 24.20 43.72 -8.42
CA LEU A 82 25.19 44.08 -7.40
C LEU A 82 26.26 43.01 -7.20
N ILE A 83 25.92 41.75 -7.49
CA ILE A 83 26.84 40.61 -7.42
C ILE A 83 26.72 39.76 -8.67
N SER A 84 27.79 39.03 -9.00
CA SER A 84 27.75 38.07 -10.10
C SER A 84 26.91 36.84 -9.73
N LYS A 85 26.23 36.26 -10.72
CA LYS A 85 25.49 35.00 -10.57
C LYS A 85 26.35 33.89 -9.97
N LYS A 86 27.60 33.77 -10.43
CA LYS A 86 28.58 32.79 -9.94
C LYS A 86 28.83 32.92 -8.43
N LEU A 87 28.92 34.16 -7.92
CA LEU A 87 29.13 34.41 -6.49
C LEU A 87 27.87 34.07 -5.68
N PHE A 88 26.69 34.45 -6.17
CA PHE A 88 25.42 34.13 -5.52
C PHE A 88 25.18 32.61 -5.43
N ASP A 89 25.39 31.89 -6.54
CA ASP A 89 25.22 30.44 -6.61
C ASP A 89 26.13 29.72 -5.63
N ARG A 90 27.40 30.17 -5.51
CA ARG A 90 28.35 29.63 -4.53
C ARG A 90 27.87 29.84 -3.08
N VAL A 91 27.28 30.98 -2.77
CA VAL A 91 26.70 31.22 -1.44
C VAL A 91 25.51 30.32 -1.17
N GLN A 92 24.61 30.15 -2.14
CA GLN A 92 23.48 29.23 -2.00
C GLN A 92 23.94 27.79 -1.78
N GLU A 93 25.01 27.37 -2.44
CA GLU A 93 25.62 26.06 -2.24
C GLU A 93 26.15 25.88 -0.82
N ILE A 94 26.95 26.81 -0.32
CA ILE A 94 27.47 26.78 1.06
C ILE A 94 26.31 26.77 2.08
N MET A 95 25.26 27.55 1.84
CA MET A 95 24.07 27.57 2.70
C MET A 95 23.34 26.21 2.71
N ARG A 96 23.24 25.55 1.55
CA ARG A 96 22.62 24.23 1.41
C ARG A 96 23.44 23.14 2.10
N GLU A 97 24.76 23.16 1.98
CA GLU A 97 25.67 22.23 2.65
C GLU A 97 25.64 22.37 4.18
N LYS A 98 25.55 23.62 4.68
CA LYS A 98 25.46 23.90 6.12
C LYS A 98 24.06 23.72 6.69
N GLY A 99 23.03 23.76 5.86
CA GLY A 99 21.70 23.31 6.23
C GLY A 99 21.82 21.88 6.76
N LYS A 100 21.41 21.64 8.00
CA LYS A 100 21.29 20.27 8.53
C LYS A 100 19.92 19.74 8.11
N PRO A 101 19.72 19.12 6.93
CA PRO A 101 18.45 18.46 6.67
C PRO A 101 18.26 17.44 7.78
N GLN A 102 17.11 17.50 8.45
CA GLN A 102 16.76 16.49 9.44
C GLN A 102 16.70 15.17 8.70
N LYS A 103 17.75 14.35 8.83
CA LYS A 103 17.75 12.97 8.33
C LYS A 103 16.61 12.27 9.04
N VAL A 104 15.50 12.03 8.34
CA VAL A 104 14.39 11.22 8.84
C VAL A 104 14.96 9.84 9.06
N LYS A 105 15.31 9.52 10.31
CA LYS A 105 15.69 8.15 10.70
C LYS A 105 14.42 7.31 10.60
N LYS A 106 14.19 6.70 9.44
CA LYS A 106 13.16 5.67 9.29
C LYS A 106 13.65 4.44 10.03
N HIS A 107 13.07 4.17 11.20
CA HIS A 107 13.26 2.89 11.85
C HIS A 107 12.31 1.90 11.20
N ASN A 108 12.87 0.97 10.42
CA ASN A 108 12.11 -0.13 9.84
C ASN A 108 11.96 -1.20 10.92
N PHE A 109 10.80 -1.24 11.56
CA PHE A 109 10.44 -2.31 12.48
C PHE A 109 9.51 -3.29 11.76
N ASP A 110 9.73 -4.57 11.99
CA ASP A 110 8.93 -5.65 11.42
C ASP A 110 7.46 -5.55 11.87
N PHE A 111 6.52 -6.05 11.08
CA PHE A 111 5.10 -6.15 11.44
C PHE A 111 4.37 -4.84 11.81
N LEU A 112 4.99 -3.68 11.55
CA LEU A 112 4.32 -2.39 11.73
C LEU A 112 3.15 -2.23 10.76
N GLY A 113 2.07 -1.62 11.26
CA GLY A 113 0.84 -1.42 10.50
C GLY A 113 0.04 -2.71 10.24
N LEU A 114 0.48 -3.86 10.75
CA LEU A 114 -0.31 -5.10 10.77
C LEU A 114 -1.31 -5.08 11.94
N MET A 115 -0.79 -4.82 13.15
CA MET A 115 -1.51 -5.04 14.39
C MET A 115 -2.18 -3.78 14.95
N LYS A 116 -3.32 -3.98 15.60
CA LYS A 116 -4.01 -2.98 16.41
C LYS A 116 -4.12 -3.46 17.85
N CYS A 117 -4.24 -2.51 18.77
CA CYS A 117 -4.60 -2.80 20.16
C CYS A 117 -6.12 -2.98 20.27
N PRO A 118 -6.64 -3.70 21.29
CA PRO A 118 -8.07 -3.74 21.59
C PRO A 118 -8.75 -2.35 21.69
N CYS A 119 -8.01 -1.32 22.13
CA CYS A 119 -8.49 0.07 22.13
C CYS A 119 -8.53 0.73 20.73
N SER A 120 -8.41 -0.04 19.65
CA SER A 120 -8.37 0.41 18.25
C SER A 120 -7.19 1.29 17.84
N ALA A 121 -6.28 1.64 18.76
CA ALA A 121 -5.05 2.34 18.42
C ALA A 121 -4.05 1.40 17.71
N ALA A 122 -3.25 1.97 16.81
CA ALA A 122 -2.19 1.21 16.14
C ALA A 122 -1.10 0.78 17.13
N ILE A 123 -0.48 -0.37 16.86
CA ILE A 123 0.73 -0.82 17.54
C ILE A 123 1.95 -0.17 16.89
N THR A 124 2.86 0.34 17.72
CA THR A 124 4.18 0.85 17.33
C THR A 124 5.27 0.01 17.97
N ALA A 125 6.49 0.16 17.50
CA ALA A 125 7.66 -0.53 18.04
C ALA A 125 8.70 0.48 18.57
N GLU A 126 9.43 0.07 19.59
CA GLU A 126 10.55 0.80 20.18
C GLU A 126 11.77 -0.13 20.30
N LYS A 127 12.96 0.39 19.94
CA LYS A 127 14.23 -0.31 20.14
C LYS A 127 14.82 0.12 21.49
N LYS A 128 15.15 -0.86 22.34
CA LYS A 128 15.87 -0.63 23.60
C LYS A 128 17.19 -1.38 23.58
N ILE A 129 18.29 -0.63 23.75
CA ILE A 129 19.65 -1.17 23.84
C ILE A 129 20.04 -1.20 25.32
N LYS A 130 20.41 -2.36 25.84
CA LYS A 130 20.91 -2.50 27.22
C LYS A 130 22.38 -2.06 27.31
N PRO A 131 22.89 -1.71 28.51
CA PRO A 131 24.32 -1.44 28.72
C PRO A 131 25.23 -2.59 28.27
N SER A 132 24.74 -3.83 28.28
CA SER A 132 25.42 -5.01 27.77
C SER A 132 25.50 -5.10 26.23
N GLY A 133 25.06 -4.08 25.49
CA GLY A 133 24.97 -4.06 24.03
C GLY A 133 23.81 -4.86 23.42
N LYS A 134 23.03 -5.60 24.23
CA LYS A 134 21.89 -6.39 23.73
C LYS A 134 20.74 -5.47 23.30
N GLU A 135 20.23 -5.70 22.09
CA GLU A 135 19.10 -4.96 21.53
C GLU A 135 17.78 -5.73 21.70
N TYR A 136 16.71 -5.03 22.02
CA TYR A 136 15.36 -5.59 22.10
C TYR A 136 14.36 -4.68 21.39
N ILE A 137 13.45 -5.29 20.62
CA ILE A 137 12.34 -4.59 19.99
C ILE A 137 11.07 -4.89 20.78
N TYR A 138 10.40 -3.84 21.24
CA TYR A 138 9.16 -3.93 22.00
C TYR A 138 8.00 -3.33 21.21
N TYR A 139 6.96 -4.11 21.01
CA TYR A 139 5.69 -3.67 20.43
C TYR A 139 4.75 -3.18 21.54
N ARG A 140 4.16 -2.01 21.32
CA ARG A 140 3.28 -1.34 22.28
C ARG A 140 2.15 -0.58 21.60
N CYS A 141 1.08 -0.38 22.34
CA CYS A 141 0.02 0.54 21.93
C CYS A 141 0.54 1.99 21.86
N THR A 142 0.16 2.71 20.81
CA THR A 142 0.43 4.15 20.66
C THR A 142 -0.39 5.02 21.62
N LYS A 143 -1.50 4.51 22.17
CA LYS A 143 -2.44 5.23 23.05
C LYS A 143 -3.05 6.50 22.43
N LYS A 144 -3.00 6.63 21.09
CA LYS A 144 -3.56 7.79 20.36
C LYS A 144 -5.09 7.86 20.39
N LYS A 145 -5.77 6.79 20.76
CA LYS A 145 -7.24 6.70 20.85
C LYS A 145 -7.77 6.89 22.28
N GLY A 146 -6.93 7.32 23.22
CA GLY A 146 -7.30 7.53 24.63
C GLY A 146 -6.59 6.57 25.60
N PRO A 147 -7.01 6.55 26.88
CA PRO A 147 -6.41 5.68 27.88
C PRO A 147 -6.60 4.21 27.49
N CYS A 148 -5.50 3.48 27.42
CA CYS A 148 -5.51 2.07 27.08
C CYS A 148 -5.24 1.23 28.34
N GLN A 149 -6.10 0.24 28.59
CA GLN A 149 -5.94 -0.72 29.69
C GLN A 149 -4.86 -1.77 29.40
N GLU A 150 -4.49 -1.95 28.13
CA GLU A 150 -3.39 -2.82 27.72
C GLU A 150 -2.06 -2.22 28.18
N LYS A 151 -1.49 -2.81 29.24
CA LYS A 151 -0.21 -2.41 29.83
C LYS A 151 0.95 -3.27 29.35
N HIS A 152 0.68 -4.34 28.60
CA HIS A 152 1.73 -5.27 28.21
C HIS A 152 2.46 -4.80 26.95
N PHE A 153 3.78 -4.95 27.01
CA PHE A 153 4.67 -4.88 25.85
C PHE A 153 4.90 -6.31 25.37
N LEU A 154 4.94 -6.50 24.05
CA LEU A 154 5.32 -7.78 23.43
C LEU A 154 6.72 -7.65 22.84
N ARG A 155 7.61 -8.63 23.12
CA ARG A 155 8.94 -8.67 22.50
C ARG A 155 8.84 -9.19 21.08
N GLY A 156 9.66 -8.68 20.17
CA GLY A 156 9.71 -9.18 18.79
C GLY A 156 10.06 -10.66 18.68
N GLU A 157 10.90 -11.16 19.59
CA GLU A 157 11.25 -12.59 19.73
C GLU A 157 10.05 -13.47 20.10
N GLU A 158 9.03 -12.90 20.76
CA GLU A 158 7.79 -13.61 21.13
C GLU A 158 6.69 -13.43 20.07
N LEU A 159 6.74 -12.35 19.30
CA LEU A 159 5.78 -12.07 18.22
C LEU A 159 6.01 -12.96 17.00
N TYR A 160 7.27 -13.06 16.55
CA TYR A 160 7.60 -13.79 15.33
C TYR A 160 7.17 -15.27 15.37
N PRO A 161 7.40 -16.02 16.46
CA PRO A 161 6.93 -17.41 16.56
C PRO A 161 5.41 -17.56 16.43
N GLN A 162 4.61 -16.60 16.93
CA GLN A 162 3.15 -16.64 16.81
C GLN A 162 2.71 -16.50 15.34
N ILE A 163 3.31 -15.56 14.61
CA ILE A 163 3.09 -15.38 13.18
C ILE A 163 3.55 -16.61 12.40
N LYS A 164 4.77 -17.10 12.69
CA LYS A 164 5.36 -18.27 12.04
C LYS A 164 4.48 -19.51 12.23
N SER A 165 3.99 -19.74 13.44
CA SER A 165 3.09 -20.85 13.75
C SER A 165 1.79 -20.80 12.94
N PHE A 166 1.19 -19.61 12.81
CA PHE A 166 0.00 -19.45 11.98
C PHE A 166 0.30 -19.71 10.50
N LEU A 167 1.38 -19.14 9.96
CA LEU A 167 1.79 -19.35 8.56
C LEU A 167 2.06 -20.83 8.26
N GLN A 168 2.65 -21.57 9.20
CA GLN A 168 2.87 -23.02 9.07
C GLN A 168 1.57 -23.80 8.95
N LYS A 169 0.50 -23.38 9.67
CA LYS A 169 -0.81 -24.04 9.59
C LYS A 169 -1.46 -23.88 8.23
N VAL A 170 -1.29 -22.71 7.59
CA VAL A 170 -1.88 -22.43 6.27
C VAL A 170 -0.98 -22.82 5.10
N SER A 171 0.32 -23.05 5.33
CA SER A 171 1.26 -23.33 4.26
C SER A 171 0.99 -24.66 3.55
N LEU A 172 1.21 -24.67 2.24
CA LEU A 172 1.17 -25.86 1.39
C LEU A 172 2.50 -26.03 0.65
N SER A 173 3.08 -27.23 0.72
CA SER A 173 4.36 -27.52 0.05
C SER A 173 4.26 -27.34 -1.46
N SER A 174 5.37 -27.04 -2.13
CA SER A 174 5.37 -26.90 -3.60
C SER A 174 4.92 -28.17 -4.30
N TYR A 175 5.34 -29.34 -3.79
CA TYR A 175 4.90 -30.64 -4.28
C TYR A 175 3.38 -30.84 -4.19
N ASP A 176 2.80 -30.58 -3.01
CA ASP A 176 1.34 -30.71 -2.84
C ASP A 176 0.57 -29.67 -3.67
N THR A 177 1.13 -28.48 -3.83
CA THR A 177 0.55 -27.41 -4.65
C THR A 177 0.44 -27.86 -6.10
N GLU A 178 1.51 -28.43 -6.67
CA GLU A 178 1.51 -28.97 -8.03
C GLU A 178 0.47 -30.09 -8.21
N MET A 179 0.38 -31.02 -7.25
CA MET A 179 -0.63 -32.09 -7.29
C MET A 179 -2.07 -31.54 -7.29
N VAL A 180 -2.36 -30.56 -6.43
CA VAL A 180 -3.70 -29.96 -6.36
C VAL A 180 -4.02 -29.18 -7.63
N LEU A 181 -3.07 -28.42 -8.18
CA LEU A 181 -3.26 -27.69 -9.44
C LEU A 181 -3.49 -28.63 -10.62
N ALA A 182 -2.73 -29.73 -10.72
CA ALA A 182 -2.94 -30.74 -11.76
C ALA A 182 -4.33 -31.40 -11.64
N LYS A 183 -4.79 -31.66 -10.40
CA LYS A 183 -6.13 -32.17 -10.16
C LYS A 183 -7.20 -31.16 -10.57
N LEU A 184 -7.04 -29.88 -10.24
CA LEU A 184 -7.96 -28.80 -10.64
C LEU A 184 -8.05 -28.68 -12.17
N GLU A 185 -6.94 -28.78 -12.88
CA GLU A 185 -6.92 -28.73 -14.36
C GLU A 185 -7.63 -29.92 -15.00
N LYS A 186 -7.49 -31.12 -14.42
CA LYS A 186 -8.25 -32.29 -14.85
C LYS A 186 -9.76 -32.12 -14.63
N GLU A 187 -10.15 -31.58 -13.47
CA GLU A 187 -11.55 -31.29 -13.16
C GLU A 187 -12.13 -30.20 -14.06
N GLU A 188 -11.35 -29.16 -14.36
CA GLU A 188 -11.71 -28.11 -15.33
C GLU A 188 -11.95 -28.69 -16.72
N SER A 189 -11.04 -29.53 -17.21
CA SER A 189 -11.16 -30.17 -18.53
C SER A 189 -12.42 -31.04 -18.59
N ARG A 190 -12.69 -31.80 -17.52
CA ARG A 190 -13.91 -32.61 -17.40
C ARG A 190 -15.17 -31.74 -17.36
N ALA A 191 -15.15 -30.64 -16.60
CA ALA A 191 -16.26 -29.72 -16.50
C ALA A 191 -16.53 -28.99 -17.82
N LYS A 192 -15.49 -28.61 -18.57
CA LYS A 192 -15.60 -28.05 -19.93
C LYS A 192 -16.25 -29.02 -20.89
N GLU A 193 -15.82 -30.29 -20.89
CA GLU A 193 -16.39 -31.30 -21.77
C GLU A 193 -17.87 -31.57 -21.42
N GLN A 194 -18.18 -31.73 -20.13
CA GLN A 194 -19.55 -31.92 -19.68
C GLN A 194 -20.44 -30.71 -20.02
N ALA A 195 -19.96 -29.49 -19.80
CA ALA A 195 -20.67 -28.27 -20.14
C ALA A 195 -20.92 -28.16 -21.66
N LYS A 196 -19.94 -28.55 -22.48
CA LYS A 196 -20.09 -28.59 -23.93
C LYS A 196 -21.15 -29.59 -24.36
N THR A 197 -21.14 -30.81 -23.82
CA THR A 197 -22.18 -31.82 -24.10
C THR A 197 -23.56 -31.31 -23.70
N THR A 198 -23.72 -30.82 -22.48
CA THR A 198 -25.00 -30.30 -21.99
C THR A 198 -25.48 -29.09 -22.79
N ALA A 199 -24.60 -28.15 -23.16
CA ALA A 199 -24.95 -27.03 -24.02
C ALA A 199 -25.37 -27.49 -25.43
N GLN A 200 -24.77 -28.55 -25.95
CA GLN A 200 -25.16 -29.14 -27.23
C GLN A 200 -26.54 -29.80 -27.13
N ASP A 201 -26.82 -30.54 -26.06
CA ASP A 201 -28.14 -31.13 -25.81
C ASP A 201 -29.23 -30.04 -25.72
N LEU A 202 -28.99 -28.98 -24.94
CA LEU A 202 -29.91 -27.83 -24.84
C LEU A 202 -30.11 -27.12 -26.19
N LYS A 203 -29.04 -26.97 -27.00
CA LYS A 203 -29.14 -26.41 -28.36
C LYS A 203 -29.98 -27.28 -29.29
N THR A 204 -29.88 -28.61 -29.17
CA THR A 204 -30.75 -29.52 -29.94
C THR A 204 -32.20 -29.42 -29.49
N GLU A 205 -32.48 -29.36 -28.19
CA GLU A 205 -33.85 -29.17 -27.68
C GLU A 205 -34.44 -27.81 -28.11
N PHE A 206 -33.62 -26.76 -28.09
CA PHE A 206 -33.99 -25.44 -28.60
C PHE A 206 -34.36 -25.49 -30.08
N ALA A 207 -33.56 -26.15 -30.91
CA ALA A 207 -33.85 -26.31 -32.35
C ALA A 207 -35.13 -27.12 -32.60
N VAL A 208 -35.40 -28.16 -31.80
CA VAL A 208 -36.65 -28.91 -31.85
C VAL A 208 -37.85 -28.04 -31.47
N ASN A 209 -37.69 -27.11 -30.52
CA ASN A 209 -38.74 -26.17 -30.14
C ASN A 209 -39.03 -25.16 -31.26
N GLU A 210 -38.00 -24.65 -31.94
CA GLU A 210 -38.14 -23.80 -33.12
C GLU A 210 -38.92 -24.50 -34.24
N GLN A 211 -38.56 -25.76 -34.55
CA GLN A 211 -39.30 -26.54 -35.55
C GLN A 211 -40.76 -26.78 -35.15
N LYS A 212 -41.07 -26.92 -33.86
CA LYS A 212 -42.46 -27.03 -33.38
C LYS A 212 -43.22 -25.72 -33.56
N LEU A 213 -42.57 -24.57 -33.37
CA LEU A 213 -43.17 -23.25 -33.61
C LEU A 213 -43.46 -23.02 -35.09
N GLU A 214 -42.53 -23.39 -35.98
CA GLU A 214 -42.74 -23.34 -37.44
C GLU A 214 -43.91 -24.23 -37.86
N LYS A 215 -43.92 -25.49 -37.44
CA LYS A 215 -45.04 -26.42 -37.74
C LYS A 215 -46.37 -25.93 -37.18
N LEU A 216 -46.39 -25.33 -35.99
CA LEU A 216 -47.61 -24.76 -35.40
C LEU A 216 -48.15 -23.60 -36.26
N LEU A 217 -47.26 -22.80 -36.86
CA LEU A 217 -47.64 -21.73 -37.78
C LEU A 217 -48.26 -22.30 -39.07
N ASP A 218 -47.63 -23.32 -39.66
CA ASP A 218 -48.16 -23.97 -40.89
C ASP A 218 -49.55 -24.58 -40.66
N VAL A 219 -49.76 -25.26 -39.52
CA VAL A 219 -51.05 -25.85 -39.13
C VAL A 219 -52.13 -24.78 -38.94
N TYR A 220 -51.77 -23.61 -38.38
CA TYR A 220 -52.69 -22.48 -38.24
C TYR A 220 -53.03 -21.85 -39.60
N LEU A 221 -52.04 -21.68 -40.49
CA LEU A 221 -52.25 -21.16 -41.85
C LEU A 221 -53.12 -22.09 -42.71
N ALA A 222 -53.12 -23.39 -42.42
CA ALA A 222 -54.02 -24.37 -43.02
C ALA A 222 -55.44 -24.38 -42.41
N GLU A 223 -55.76 -23.43 -41.50
CA GLU A 223 -57.04 -23.28 -40.80
C GLU A 223 -57.50 -24.52 -40.02
N THR A 224 -56.58 -25.41 -39.65
CA THR A 224 -56.90 -26.67 -38.95
C THR A 224 -57.08 -26.54 -37.43
N ILE A 225 -56.74 -25.40 -36.85
CA ILE A 225 -56.86 -25.11 -35.41
C ILE A 225 -57.44 -23.72 -35.18
N THR A 226 -58.05 -23.50 -34.01
CA THR A 226 -58.60 -22.19 -33.63
C THR A 226 -57.51 -21.20 -33.20
N ALA A 227 -57.81 -19.89 -33.27
CA ALA A 227 -56.90 -18.84 -32.82
C ALA A 227 -56.55 -18.96 -31.31
N GLU A 228 -57.50 -19.41 -30.50
CA GLU A 228 -57.32 -19.63 -29.06
C GLU A 228 -56.36 -20.80 -28.78
N GLU A 229 -56.50 -21.92 -29.50
CA GLU A 229 -55.60 -23.07 -29.40
C GLU A 229 -54.19 -22.73 -29.89
N TYR A 230 -54.06 -21.98 -30.98
CA TYR A 230 -52.78 -21.49 -31.48
C TYR A 230 -52.06 -20.63 -30.43
N THR A 231 -52.76 -19.66 -29.85
CA THR A 231 -52.19 -18.72 -28.87
C THR A 231 -51.71 -19.46 -27.63
N SER A 232 -52.51 -20.39 -27.09
CA SER A 232 -52.17 -21.21 -25.92
C SER A 232 -50.94 -22.11 -26.17
N ARG A 233 -50.84 -22.75 -27.34
CA ARG A 233 -49.70 -23.61 -27.70
C ARG A 233 -48.44 -22.80 -27.97
N LYS A 234 -48.55 -21.66 -28.65
CA LYS A 234 -47.46 -20.73 -28.92
C LYS A 234 -46.86 -20.21 -27.61
N GLU A 235 -47.70 -19.80 -26.66
CA GLU A 235 -47.23 -19.30 -25.38
C GLU A 235 -46.37 -20.33 -24.63
N LYS A 236 -46.79 -21.61 -24.61
CA LYS A 236 -46.02 -22.71 -23.99
C LYS A 236 -44.66 -22.91 -24.66
N LEU A 237 -44.63 -22.97 -25.99
CA LEU A 237 -43.40 -23.17 -26.75
C LEU A 237 -42.43 -21.98 -26.60
N VAL A 238 -42.95 -20.75 -26.64
CA VAL A 238 -42.14 -19.53 -26.43
C VAL A 238 -41.57 -19.47 -25.01
N LYS A 239 -42.35 -19.83 -23.98
CA LYS A 239 -41.85 -19.91 -22.60
C LYS A 239 -40.72 -20.93 -22.46
N GLN A 240 -40.87 -22.10 -23.07
CA GLN A 240 -39.82 -23.12 -23.11
C GLN A 240 -38.57 -22.63 -23.85
N LYS A 241 -38.74 -21.96 -25.00
CA LYS A 241 -37.64 -21.37 -25.77
C LYS A 241 -36.83 -20.36 -24.96
N VAL A 242 -37.50 -19.46 -24.23
CA VAL A 242 -36.85 -18.48 -23.36
C VAL A 242 -36.07 -19.18 -22.24
N GLY A 243 -36.69 -20.15 -21.56
CA GLY A 243 -36.02 -20.89 -20.49
C GLY A 243 -34.79 -21.69 -20.96
N LEU A 244 -34.88 -22.34 -22.12
CA LEU A 244 -33.73 -23.04 -22.71
C LEU A 244 -32.59 -22.08 -23.09
N LYS A 245 -32.93 -20.89 -23.62
CA LYS A 245 -31.93 -19.87 -23.94
C LYS A 245 -31.21 -19.35 -22.70
N GLU A 246 -31.96 -19.07 -21.63
CA GLU A 246 -31.38 -18.64 -20.35
C GLU A 246 -30.45 -19.71 -19.76
N GLN A 247 -30.82 -21.00 -19.84
CA GLN A 247 -29.96 -22.10 -19.39
C GLN A 247 -28.67 -22.19 -20.20
N ILE A 248 -28.73 -22.05 -21.53
CA ILE A 248 -27.55 -22.05 -22.40
C ILE A 248 -26.60 -20.91 -22.01
N GLU A 249 -27.12 -19.70 -21.84
CA GLU A 249 -26.32 -18.52 -21.45
C GLU A 249 -25.68 -18.69 -20.05
N ASP A 250 -26.40 -19.27 -19.09
CA ASP A 250 -25.91 -19.49 -17.73
C ASP A 250 -24.74 -20.51 -17.69
N PHE A 251 -24.86 -21.60 -18.45
CA PHE A 251 -23.81 -22.61 -18.56
C PHE A 251 -22.56 -22.09 -19.28
N GLU A 252 -22.72 -21.31 -20.35
CA GLU A 252 -21.59 -20.74 -21.11
C GLU A 252 -20.81 -19.68 -20.30
N GLN A 253 -21.46 -18.95 -19.37
CA GLN A 253 -20.82 -17.88 -18.61
C GLN A 253 -20.38 -18.25 -17.19
N LYS A 254 -21.12 -19.10 -16.45
CA LYS A 254 -20.91 -19.29 -15.00
C LYS A 254 -20.29 -20.63 -14.59
N GLY A 255 -20.32 -21.65 -15.45
CA GLY A 255 -19.97 -23.03 -15.07
C GLY A 255 -18.57 -23.21 -14.49
N LEU A 256 -17.63 -22.32 -14.82
CA LEU A 256 -16.20 -22.43 -14.44
C LEU A 256 -15.69 -21.26 -13.60
N SER A 257 -16.54 -20.31 -13.24
CA SER A 257 -16.12 -19.06 -12.56
C SER A 257 -15.44 -19.28 -11.21
N TRP A 258 -15.65 -20.43 -10.56
CA TRP A 258 -15.06 -20.75 -9.25
C TRP A 258 -13.62 -21.29 -9.32
N LEU A 259 -13.16 -21.74 -10.50
CA LEU A 259 -11.86 -22.42 -10.65
C LEU A 259 -10.69 -21.46 -10.45
N GLU A 260 -10.74 -20.26 -11.01
CA GLU A 260 -9.69 -19.26 -10.85
C GLU A 260 -9.49 -18.86 -9.38
N PRO A 261 -10.55 -18.51 -8.62
CA PRO A 261 -10.41 -18.30 -7.17
C PRO A 261 -9.81 -19.49 -6.41
N ALA A 262 -10.12 -20.73 -6.84
CA ALA A 262 -9.55 -21.93 -6.23
C ALA A 262 -8.05 -22.07 -6.55
N ARG A 263 -7.63 -21.80 -7.80
CA ARG A 263 -6.22 -21.78 -8.20
C ARG A 263 -5.44 -20.72 -7.43
N GLU A 264 -5.95 -19.49 -7.38
CA GLU A 264 -5.35 -18.39 -6.61
C GLU A 264 -5.20 -18.74 -5.14
N PHE A 265 -6.23 -19.35 -4.54
CA PHE A 265 -6.19 -19.79 -3.16
C PHE A 265 -5.05 -20.79 -2.93
N VAL A 266 -4.95 -21.83 -3.76
CA VAL A 266 -3.89 -22.86 -3.66
C VAL A 266 -2.49 -22.23 -3.81
N LEU A 267 -2.31 -21.32 -4.77
CA LEU A 267 -1.07 -20.57 -4.95
C LEU A 267 -0.74 -19.70 -3.72
N SER A 268 -1.74 -19.11 -3.07
CA SER A 268 -1.53 -18.32 -1.86
C SER A 268 -1.07 -19.17 -0.67
N LEU A 269 -1.48 -20.45 -0.58
CA LEU A 269 -0.96 -21.37 0.44
C LEU A 269 0.50 -21.74 0.18
N ASN A 270 0.90 -21.88 -1.09
CA ASN A 270 2.30 -22.08 -1.46
C ASN A 270 3.14 -20.83 -1.18
N GLN A 271 2.60 -19.64 -1.41
CA GLN A 271 3.25 -18.40 -1.03
C GLN A 271 3.55 -18.37 0.47
N ALA A 272 2.64 -18.84 1.32
CA ALA A 272 2.91 -18.95 2.76
C ALA A 272 4.12 -19.85 3.07
N ALA A 273 4.30 -20.96 2.34
CA ALA A 273 5.49 -21.82 2.48
C ALA A 273 6.78 -21.09 2.07
N LYS A 274 6.78 -20.40 0.92
CA LYS A 274 7.93 -19.61 0.44
C LYS A 274 8.29 -18.47 1.41
N LEU A 275 7.30 -17.85 2.04
CA LEU A 275 7.52 -16.83 3.06
C LEU A 275 8.19 -17.40 4.30
N LEU A 276 7.84 -18.63 4.71
CA LEU A 276 8.49 -19.31 5.83
C LEU A 276 9.95 -19.67 5.53
N GLU A 277 10.27 -20.04 4.29
CA GLU A 277 11.65 -20.36 3.86
C GLU A 277 12.53 -19.11 3.78
N SER A 278 12.01 -18.02 3.21
CA SER A 278 12.75 -16.76 3.05
C SER A 278 12.84 -15.90 4.31
N GLU A 279 12.01 -16.19 5.32
CA GLU A 279 11.84 -15.40 6.56
C GLU A 279 11.59 -13.89 6.30
N ASN A 280 11.00 -13.53 5.15
CA ASN A 280 10.75 -12.13 4.78
C ASN A 280 9.55 -11.55 5.53
N LYS A 281 9.83 -10.89 6.65
CA LYS A 281 8.81 -10.32 7.57
C LYS A 281 7.96 -9.19 6.96
N THR A 282 8.51 -8.46 5.98
CA THR A 282 7.75 -7.40 5.29
C THR A 282 6.68 -8.02 4.41
N GLU A 283 7.02 -9.05 3.65
CA GLU A 283 6.06 -9.75 2.81
C GLU A 283 5.06 -10.57 3.65
N MET A 284 5.50 -11.18 4.75
CA MET A 284 4.58 -11.81 5.72
C MET A 284 3.52 -10.82 6.22
N THR A 285 3.92 -9.57 6.47
CA THR A 285 2.99 -8.51 6.90
C THR A 285 1.94 -8.22 5.83
N THR A 286 2.36 -8.10 4.58
CA THR A 286 1.44 -7.87 3.45
C THR A 286 0.52 -9.06 3.23
N PHE A 287 1.06 -10.28 3.27
CA PHE A 287 0.31 -11.51 3.13
C PHE A 287 -0.80 -11.62 4.19
N LEU A 288 -0.47 -11.44 5.47
CA LEU A 288 -1.44 -11.50 6.56
C LEU A 288 -2.57 -10.47 6.43
N LYS A 289 -2.28 -9.27 5.91
CA LYS A 289 -3.31 -8.25 5.62
C LYS A 289 -4.29 -8.69 4.53
N ASN A 290 -3.83 -9.49 3.58
CA ASN A 290 -4.66 -9.96 2.46
C ASN A 290 -5.53 -11.14 2.87
N ILE A 291 -5.00 -12.07 3.67
CA ILE A 291 -5.65 -13.35 3.97
C ILE A 291 -6.59 -13.31 5.18
N GLY A 292 -6.61 -12.22 5.94
CA GLY A 292 -7.46 -12.10 7.11
C GLY A 292 -7.62 -10.67 7.61
N SER A 293 -8.21 -10.56 8.80
CA SER A 293 -8.56 -9.31 9.44
C SER A 293 -8.32 -9.41 10.95
N ASN A 294 -8.62 -8.33 11.67
CA ASN A 294 -8.57 -8.29 13.13
C ASN A 294 -7.24 -8.77 13.73
N CYS A 295 -6.09 -8.41 13.14
CA CYS A 295 -4.79 -8.56 13.79
C CYS A 295 -4.74 -7.72 15.07
N ILE A 296 -5.19 -8.29 16.19
CA ILE A 296 -5.31 -7.62 17.47
C ILE A 296 -4.23 -8.17 18.40
N LEU A 297 -3.38 -7.28 18.92
CA LEU A 297 -2.40 -7.63 19.95
C LEU A 297 -3.02 -7.38 21.33
N GLN A 298 -3.35 -8.45 22.04
CA GLN A 298 -3.97 -8.41 23.37
C GLN A 298 -3.27 -9.40 24.30
N ASN A 299 -2.94 -8.99 25.52
CA ASN A 299 -2.32 -9.89 26.52
C ASN A 299 -1.09 -10.66 25.99
N ARG A 300 -0.23 -10.00 25.21
CA ARG A 300 0.97 -10.59 24.54
C ARG A 300 0.66 -11.67 23.49
N GLN A 301 -0.60 -11.83 23.12
CA GLN A 301 -1.06 -12.77 22.10
C GLN A 301 -1.53 -12.02 20.85
N LEU A 302 -1.15 -12.51 19.69
CA LEU A 302 -1.68 -12.07 18.41
C LEU A 302 -2.98 -12.83 18.12
N ILE A 303 -4.10 -12.13 18.25
CA ILE A 303 -5.40 -12.60 17.81
C ILE A 303 -5.51 -12.25 16.33
N PHE A 304 -5.86 -13.24 15.50
CA PHE A 304 -6.00 -13.08 14.07
C PHE A 304 -7.28 -13.77 13.59
N SER A 305 -8.05 -13.10 12.72
CA SER A 305 -9.27 -13.66 12.12
C SER A 305 -9.02 -13.93 10.64
N PRO A 306 -8.59 -15.15 10.26
CA PRO A 306 -8.43 -15.52 8.85
C PRO A 306 -9.77 -15.48 8.10
N ARG A 307 -9.73 -15.28 6.78
CA ARG A 307 -10.91 -15.54 5.94
C ARG A 307 -11.19 -17.04 5.92
N LYS A 308 -12.46 -17.41 5.74
CA LYS A 308 -12.95 -18.81 5.80
C LYS A 308 -12.05 -19.84 5.09
N PRO A 309 -11.56 -19.61 3.85
CA PRO A 309 -10.69 -20.60 3.19
C PRO A 309 -9.39 -20.90 3.95
N TYR A 310 -8.76 -19.87 4.52
CA TYR A 310 -7.53 -20.01 5.29
C TYR A 310 -7.77 -20.60 6.68
N ASP A 311 -8.94 -20.35 7.26
CA ASP A 311 -9.36 -20.94 8.52
C ASP A 311 -9.48 -22.47 8.38
N LEU A 312 -10.19 -22.93 7.35
CA LEU A 312 -10.31 -24.36 7.01
C LEU A 312 -8.94 -25.00 6.73
N ALA A 313 -8.04 -24.30 6.03
CA ALA A 313 -6.69 -24.78 5.80
C ALA A 313 -5.90 -24.93 7.11
N ALA A 314 -6.03 -23.98 8.03
CA ALA A 314 -5.38 -24.03 9.33
C ALA A 314 -5.94 -25.16 10.22
N GLU A 315 -7.27 -25.33 10.27
CA GLU A 315 -7.93 -26.41 11.00
C GLU A 315 -7.47 -27.80 10.54
N ARG A 316 -7.34 -28.00 9.21
CA ARG A 316 -6.79 -29.25 8.63
C ARG A 316 -5.41 -29.58 9.20
N SER A 317 -4.53 -28.58 9.27
CA SER A 317 -3.16 -28.76 9.77
C SER A 317 -3.15 -29.13 11.26
N GLU A 318 -4.05 -28.54 12.05
CA GLU A 318 -4.22 -28.88 13.47
C GLU A 318 -4.77 -30.29 13.68
N ALA A 319 -5.76 -30.70 12.87
CA ALA A 319 -6.33 -32.05 12.90
C ALA A 319 -5.26 -33.11 12.54
N ALA A 320 -4.49 -32.87 11.47
CA ALA A 320 -3.39 -33.74 11.06
C ALA A 320 -2.30 -33.85 12.16
N SER A 321 -1.99 -32.74 12.84
CA SER A 321 -1.04 -32.73 13.95
C SER A 321 -1.54 -33.50 15.18
N LYS A 322 -2.84 -33.47 15.47
CA LYS A 322 -3.45 -34.21 16.58
C LYS A 322 -3.52 -35.71 16.30
N SER A 323 -3.78 -36.13 15.06
CA SER A 323 -3.78 -37.55 14.65
C SER A 323 -2.37 -38.17 14.67
N LEU A 324 -1.31 -37.35 14.63
CA LEU A 324 0.09 -37.80 14.71
C LEU A 324 0.63 -37.95 16.14
N ARG A 325 -0.22 -37.89 17.18
CA ARG A 325 0.19 -38.27 18.54
C ARG A 325 0.38 -39.79 18.64
N PHE A 326 1.56 -40.26 18.25
CA PHE A 326 2.00 -41.62 18.54
C PHE A 326 1.90 -41.86 20.05
N SER A 327 1.14 -42.88 20.44
CA SER A 327 1.10 -43.37 21.81
C SER A 327 2.53 -43.71 22.23
N LYS A 328 3.06 -43.01 23.24
CA LYS A 328 4.27 -43.44 23.93
C LYS A 328 3.94 -44.70 24.75
N MET A 329 3.93 -45.84 24.08
CA MET A 329 4.45 -47.09 24.63
C MET A 329 5.79 -47.23 23.89
N TRP A 330 6.96 -47.28 24.53
CA TRP A 330 7.44 -48.27 25.48
C TRP A 330 8.45 -47.63 26.46
N THR A 331 8.42 -48.06 27.73
CA THR A 331 9.58 -48.08 28.65
C THR A 331 9.74 -49.51 29.12
#